data_AF-A0AA40CH60-F1
#
_entry.id   AF-A0AA40CH60-F1
#
_cell.length_a   1.000
_cell.length_b   1.000
_cell.length_c   1.000
_cell.angle_alpha   90.00
_cell.angle_beta   90.00
_cell.angle_gamma   90.00
#
_symmetry.space_group_name_H-M   'P 1'
#
loop_
_entity.id
_entity.type
_entity.pdbx_description
1 polymer ?
#
loop_
_entity_poly.entity_id
_entity_poly.type
_entity_poly.pdbx_seq_one_letter_code
_entity_poly.pdbx_strand_id
1 'polypeptide(L)'
;MSVKREQYKLELTNGLPPGCDSWEQYESNPRQPRPTPTPKRPVPQWPPREQRKGKWIQKYIDQLDPETEYDQIIRTIAFFGPSAFAAAVSYTAIFAVLTQAPSGAAAIHFGGKVMRRGHQRFYETELYQLEWVYHGSGSPETAQSIGKINRLHAAIWKHVPGSYSAPFEGQMALVGAAYFEALVRKIVGARNDVNPKVKAAWPEWCERVAGHFVTEPSDGSRSYGINFPRNWDELEAFFYWFDGIAFEEQSTPELLQKGHETAEAFIDQFCELWFPKYVFTSVCSREKAVG
;
A
#
# COMPACT_ATOMS: atom_id res chain seq x y z
N MET A 1 15.59 8.36 -27.52
CA MET A 1 15.06 7.45 -26.47
C MET A 1 14.24 8.17 -25.38
N SER A 2 13.89 9.47 -25.48
CA SER A 2 13.19 10.18 -24.39
C SER A 2 11.67 10.01 -24.33
N VAL A 3 11.03 9.48 -25.39
CA VAL A 3 9.56 9.40 -25.51
C VAL A 3 8.91 8.38 -24.54
N LYS A 4 9.68 7.42 -23.99
CA LYS A 4 9.10 6.32 -23.18
C LYS A 4 8.87 6.65 -21.70
N ARG A 5 9.38 7.77 -21.18
CA ARG A 5 9.23 8.14 -19.75
C ARG A 5 7.93 8.88 -19.45
N GLU A 6 7.21 9.37 -20.46
CA GLU A 6 6.08 10.29 -20.27
C GLU A 6 4.70 9.64 -20.49
N GLN A 7 4.64 8.32 -20.75
CA GLN A 7 3.41 7.64 -21.17
C GLN A 7 2.24 7.77 -20.18
N TYR A 8 2.51 7.92 -18.88
CA TYR A 8 1.51 8.08 -17.82
C TYR A 8 1.73 9.34 -17.00
N LYS A 9 2.38 10.37 -17.56
CA LYS A 9 2.64 11.60 -16.83
C LYS A 9 1.30 12.27 -16.50
N LEU A 10 1.07 12.49 -15.20
CA LEU A 10 -0.10 13.19 -14.69
C LEU A 10 0.15 14.69 -14.62
N GLU A 11 -0.89 15.47 -14.90
CA GLU A 11 -0.97 16.89 -14.64
C GLU A 11 -1.51 17.09 -13.21
N LEU A 12 -0.61 17.37 -12.27
CA LEU A 12 -0.95 17.58 -10.86
C LEU A 12 -1.27 19.06 -10.63
N THR A 13 -2.56 19.41 -10.61
CA THR A 13 -3.05 20.80 -10.44
C THR A 13 -3.10 21.25 -8.97
N ASN A 14 -3.07 20.32 -8.02
CA ASN A 14 -3.12 20.57 -6.57
C ASN A 14 -1.74 20.50 -5.87
N GLY A 15 -0.65 20.43 -6.64
CA GLY A 15 0.72 20.31 -6.13
C GLY A 15 1.18 18.86 -5.92
N LEU A 16 2.37 18.70 -5.33
CA LEU A 16 2.88 17.38 -4.92
C LEU A 16 2.18 16.91 -3.64
N PRO A 17 2.20 15.59 -3.35
CA PRO A 17 1.53 15.05 -2.17
C PRO A 17 2.01 15.74 -0.88
N PRO A 18 1.15 15.88 0.15
CA PRO A 18 1.58 16.28 1.49
C PRO A 18 2.77 15.44 2.00
N GLY A 19 3.82 16.12 2.46
CA GLY A 19 5.12 15.49 2.77
C GLY A 19 6.12 15.49 1.59
N CYS A 20 5.71 15.94 0.41
CA CYS A 20 6.60 16.25 -0.70
C CYS A 20 6.75 17.76 -0.83
N ASP A 21 8.00 18.24 -0.82
CA ASP A 21 8.32 19.61 -1.21
C ASP A 21 8.04 19.82 -2.72
N SER A 22 7.90 21.07 -3.19
CA SER A 22 7.58 21.44 -4.60
C SER A 22 8.43 20.69 -5.65
N TRP A 23 8.03 20.64 -6.92
CA TRP A 23 8.82 19.94 -7.97
C TRP A 23 10.29 20.39 -8.00
N GLU A 24 10.54 21.69 -7.85
CA GLU A 24 11.89 22.24 -7.74
C GLU A 24 12.63 21.70 -6.52
N GLN A 25 11.97 21.58 -5.36
CA GLN A 25 12.57 21.00 -4.15
C GLN A 25 12.67 19.48 -4.19
N TYR A 26 11.76 18.77 -4.84
CA TYR A 26 11.88 17.34 -5.13
C TYR A 26 13.16 17.07 -5.93
N GLU A 27 13.48 17.94 -6.89
CA GLU A 27 14.68 17.83 -7.73
C GLU A 27 15.95 18.39 -7.05
N SER A 28 15.85 19.48 -6.29
CA SER A 28 17.01 20.19 -5.72
C SER A 28 17.32 19.85 -4.26
N ASN A 29 16.35 19.41 -3.46
CA ASN A 29 16.49 19.11 -2.04
C ASN A 29 15.56 17.97 -1.57
N PRO A 30 15.71 16.74 -2.09
CA PRO A 30 14.85 15.62 -1.72
C PRO A 30 15.01 15.22 -0.24
N ARG A 31 13.91 15.11 0.51
CA ARG A 31 13.89 14.54 1.87
C ARG A 31 14.15 13.04 1.78
N GLN A 32 15.37 12.63 2.13
CA GLN A 32 15.73 11.22 2.17
C GLN A 32 14.99 10.46 3.29
N PRO A 33 14.77 9.14 3.13
CA PRO A 33 14.24 8.30 4.20
C PRO A 33 15.05 8.45 5.48
N ARG A 34 14.37 8.53 6.63
CA ARG A 34 15.06 8.57 7.93
C ARG A 34 15.82 7.25 8.18
N PRO A 35 17.00 7.32 8.81
CA PRO A 35 17.73 6.11 9.22
C PRO A 35 16.91 5.30 10.23
N THR A 36 17.14 3.99 10.28
CA THR A 36 16.57 3.12 11.32
C THR A 36 17.07 3.58 12.70
N PRO A 37 16.18 3.94 13.64
CA PRO A 37 16.57 4.39 14.96
C PRO A 37 16.93 3.18 15.82
N THR A 38 17.75 3.42 16.84
CA THR A 38 18.12 2.41 17.82
C THR A 38 17.14 2.46 19.00
N PRO A 39 16.53 1.33 19.41
CA PRO A 39 15.73 1.27 20.63
C PRO A 39 16.53 1.75 21.85
N LYS A 40 15.89 2.58 22.69
CA LYS A 40 16.51 3.12 23.93
C LYS A 40 16.73 2.03 25.01
N ARG A 41 16.17 0.84 24.80
CA ARG A 41 16.19 -0.32 25.69
C ARG A 41 15.96 -1.60 24.86
N PRO A 42 16.15 -2.80 25.45
CA PRO A 42 15.70 -4.03 24.81
C PRO A 42 14.19 -3.99 24.54
N VAL A 43 13.79 -4.25 23.29
CA VAL A 43 12.39 -4.25 22.88
C VAL A 43 11.64 -5.35 23.66
N PRO A 44 10.56 -5.02 24.39
CA PRO A 44 9.77 -6.00 25.13
C PRO A 44 9.29 -7.13 24.21
N GLN A 45 9.40 -8.37 24.65
CA GLN A 45 8.82 -9.50 23.93
C GLN A 45 7.31 -9.56 24.16
N TRP A 46 6.58 -10.19 23.22
CA TRP A 46 5.16 -10.44 23.45
C TRP A 46 4.96 -11.28 24.71
N PRO A 47 3.92 -11.01 25.51
CA PRO A 47 3.62 -11.84 26.66
C PRO A 47 3.35 -13.29 26.21
N PRO A 48 3.60 -14.29 27.08
CA PRO A 48 3.22 -15.68 26.82
C PRO A 48 1.74 -15.83 26.45
N ARG A 49 1.40 -16.86 25.66
CA ARG A 49 0.05 -17.03 25.08
C ARG A 49 -1.04 -17.07 26.17
N GLU A 50 -0.76 -17.71 27.29
CA GLU A 50 -1.65 -17.84 28.44
C GLU A 50 -1.93 -16.51 29.16
N GLN A 51 -1.09 -15.48 28.94
CA GLN A 51 -1.24 -14.14 29.49
C GLN A 51 -1.92 -13.17 28.50
N ARG A 52 -2.13 -13.57 27.25
CA ARG A 52 -2.79 -12.78 26.19
C ARG A 52 -4.31 -12.79 26.33
N LYS A 53 -4.83 -12.17 27.39
CA LYS A 53 -6.27 -12.10 27.70
C LYS A 53 -6.82 -10.68 27.61
N GLY A 54 -8.07 -10.56 27.17
CA GLY A 54 -8.77 -9.26 27.06
C GLY A 54 -8.03 -8.28 26.13
N LYS A 55 -7.86 -7.04 26.58
CA LYS A 55 -7.20 -5.95 25.82
C LYS A 55 -5.67 -6.00 25.87
N TRP A 56 -5.07 -7.19 25.79
CA TRP A 56 -3.62 -7.36 25.95
C TRP A 56 -2.80 -6.66 24.85
N ILE A 57 -3.31 -6.62 23.61
CA ILE A 57 -2.65 -5.95 22.47
C ILE A 57 -2.44 -4.47 22.81
N GLN A 58 -3.53 -3.80 23.21
CA GLN A 58 -3.51 -2.39 23.61
C GLN A 58 -2.53 -2.16 24.77
N LYS A 59 -2.65 -2.97 25.84
CA LYS A 59 -1.75 -2.87 27.01
C LYS A 59 -0.27 -3.06 26.66
N TYR A 60 0.03 -3.92 25.69
CA TYR A 60 1.39 -4.17 25.24
C TYR A 60 1.91 -3.01 24.39
N ILE A 61 1.12 -2.53 23.42
CA ILE A 61 1.47 -1.36 22.59
C ILE A 61 1.70 -0.12 23.48
N ASP A 62 0.90 0.07 24.53
CA ASP A 62 1.04 1.19 25.46
C ASP A 62 2.38 1.20 26.21
N GLN A 63 3.14 0.10 26.19
CA GLN A 63 4.49 0.03 26.77
C GLN A 63 5.60 0.38 25.77
N LEU A 64 5.31 0.47 24.47
CA LEU A 64 6.31 0.65 23.41
C LEU A 64 6.54 2.12 23.04
N ASP A 65 7.76 2.49 22.68
CA ASP A 65 8.10 3.80 22.12
C ASP A 65 7.83 3.80 20.60
N PRO A 66 6.84 4.54 20.09
CA PRO A 66 6.53 4.53 18.66
C PRO A 66 7.61 5.17 17.78
N GLU A 67 8.57 5.91 18.33
CA GLU A 67 9.67 6.46 17.52
C GLU A 67 10.78 5.44 17.28
N THR A 68 11.02 4.54 18.25
CA THR A 68 12.18 3.63 18.22
C THR A 68 11.82 2.15 18.21
N GLU A 69 10.57 1.80 18.54
CA GLU A 69 10.05 0.44 18.64
C GLU A 69 8.83 0.23 17.70
N TYR A 70 8.66 1.08 16.68
CA TYR A 70 7.53 1.02 15.73
C TYR A 70 7.41 -0.32 15.01
N ASP A 71 8.52 -0.96 14.64
CA ASP A 71 8.50 -2.28 13.99
C ASP A 71 7.77 -3.30 14.87
N GLN A 72 7.95 -3.23 16.19
CA GLN A 72 7.27 -4.13 17.13
C GLN A 72 5.79 -3.76 17.30
N ILE A 73 5.43 -2.47 17.23
CA ILE A 73 4.02 -2.03 17.22
C ILE A 73 3.32 -2.59 15.97
N ILE A 74 3.89 -2.34 14.78
CA ILE A 74 3.35 -2.81 13.50
C ILE A 74 3.28 -4.34 13.46
N ARG A 75 4.33 -5.03 13.91
CA ARG A 75 4.32 -6.49 14.03
C ARG A 75 3.20 -6.98 14.94
N THR A 76 2.97 -6.31 16.07
CA THR A 76 1.89 -6.72 16.98
C THR A 76 0.52 -6.55 16.34
N ILE A 77 0.24 -5.40 15.71
CA ILE A 77 -1.07 -5.18 15.09
C ILE A 77 -1.28 -6.06 13.85
N ALA A 78 -0.25 -6.37 13.07
CA ALA A 78 -0.40 -7.20 11.89
C ALA A 78 -0.67 -8.68 12.25
N PHE A 79 0.05 -9.23 13.23
CA PHE A 79 -0.07 -10.64 13.59
C PHE A 79 -1.25 -10.95 14.54
N PHE A 80 -1.76 -9.95 15.27
CA PHE A 80 -2.81 -10.16 16.27
C PHE A 80 -4.03 -9.25 16.11
N GLY A 81 -4.02 -8.28 15.20
CA GLY A 81 -5.10 -7.33 14.98
C GLY A 81 -6.16 -7.83 14.00
N PRO A 82 -5.92 -7.74 12.68
CA PRO A 82 -6.93 -8.06 11.68
C PRO A 82 -7.12 -9.57 11.52
N SER A 83 -8.34 -9.97 11.17
CA SER A 83 -8.59 -11.30 10.61
C SER A 83 -8.16 -11.35 9.15
N ALA A 84 -7.95 -12.55 8.60
CA ALA A 84 -7.69 -12.71 7.17
C ALA A 84 -8.80 -12.11 6.29
N PHE A 85 -10.04 -12.10 6.77
CA PHE A 85 -11.16 -11.42 6.11
C PHE A 85 -10.94 -9.90 6.04
N ALA A 86 -10.58 -9.27 7.17
CA ALA A 86 -10.33 -7.83 7.21
C ALA A 86 -9.12 -7.43 6.35
N ALA A 87 -8.07 -8.25 6.33
CA ALA A 87 -6.93 -8.07 5.42
C ALA A 87 -7.36 -8.13 3.95
N ALA A 88 -8.21 -9.10 3.58
CA ALA A 88 -8.72 -9.22 2.22
C ALA A 88 -9.60 -8.02 1.80
N VAL A 89 -10.44 -7.49 2.71
CA VAL A 89 -11.21 -6.26 2.45
C VAL A 89 -10.27 -5.08 2.18
N SER A 90 -9.25 -4.90 3.02
CA SER A 90 -8.23 -3.86 2.85
C SER A 90 -7.52 -3.99 1.50
N TYR A 91 -7.03 -5.18 1.19
CA TYR A 91 -6.35 -5.48 -0.06
C TYR A 91 -7.23 -5.13 -1.28
N THR A 92 -8.48 -5.58 -1.32
CA THR A 92 -9.41 -5.27 -2.42
C THR A 92 -9.64 -3.77 -2.56
N ALA A 93 -9.91 -3.07 -1.46
CA ALA A 93 -10.18 -1.62 -1.49
C ALA A 93 -8.95 -0.80 -1.92
N ILE A 94 -7.77 -1.10 -1.38
CA ILE A 94 -6.55 -0.37 -1.72
C ILE A 94 -6.14 -0.64 -3.17
N PHE A 95 -6.25 -1.88 -3.65
CA PHE A 95 -5.95 -2.14 -5.06
C PHE A 95 -6.93 -1.47 -6.02
N ALA A 96 -8.22 -1.33 -5.66
CA ALA A 96 -9.16 -0.54 -6.45
C ALA A 96 -8.74 0.95 -6.53
N VAL A 97 -8.22 1.52 -5.43
CA VAL A 97 -7.65 2.88 -5.42
C VAL A 97 -6.42 2.98 -6.32
N LEU A 98 -5.49 2.02 -6.23
CA LEU A 98 -4.26 2.03 -7.04
C LEU A 98 -4.52 1.90 -8.54
N THR A 99 -5.64 1.26 -8.93
CA THR A 99 -6.02 1.10 -10.34
C THR A 99 -6.75 2.30 -10.92
N GLN A 100 -7.02 3.34 -10.13
CA GLN A 100 -7.50 4.62 -10.67
C GLN A 100 -6.41 5.32 -11.48
N ALA A 101 -5.17 5.28 -11.01
CA ALA A 101 -4.03 5.85 -11.72
C ALA A 101 -3.75 5.08 -13.03
N PRO A 102 -3.61 5.74 -14.19
CA PRO A 102 -3.43 5.07 -15.48
C PRO A 102 -2.19 4.16 -15.53
N SER A 103 -1.10 4.56 -14.89
CA SER A 103 0.12 3.74 -14.71
C SER A 103 -0.14 2.47 -13.89
N GLY A 104 -0.89 2.61 -12.78
CA GLY A 104 -1.28 1.52 -11.88
C GLY A 104 -2.23 0.54 -12.57
N ALA A 105 -3.25 1.06 -13.25
CA ALA A 105 -4.15 0.28 -14.10
C ALA A 105 -3.38 -0.56 -15.12
N ALA A 106 -2.48 0.06 -15.88
CA ALA A 106 -1.69 -0.64 -16.88
C ALA A 106 -0.76 -1.70 -16.28
N ALA A 107 -0.06 -1.38 -15.18
CA ALA A 107 0.92 -2.27 -14.55
C ALA A 107 0.27 -3.49 -13.89
N ILE A 108 -0.87 -3.30 -13.20
CA ILE A 108 -1.56 -4.38 -12.49
C ILE A 108 -2.34 -5.27 -13.47
N HIS A 109 -2.94 -4.67 -14.51
CA HIS A 109 -3.62 -5.41 -15.58
C HIS A 109 -2.64 -6.26 -16.40
N PHE A 110 -1.41 -5.79 -16.57
CA PHE A 110 -0.39 -6.48 -17.36
C PHE A 110 -0.17 -7.93 -16.91
N GLY A 111 -0.20 -8.83 -17.88
CA GLY A 111 -0.09 -10.27 -17.64
C GLY A 111 -1.33 -10.91 -17.00
N GLY A 112 -2.39 -10.16 -16.70
CA GLY A 112 -3.70 -10.67 -16.28
C GLY A 112 -3.66 -11.60 -15.07
N LYS A 113 -2.72 -11.38 -14.14
CA LYS A 113 -2.53 -12.28 -12.99
C LYS A 113 -3.69 -12.22 -12.01
N VAL A 114 -4.25 -11.03 -11.77
CA VAL A 114 -5.41 -10.87 -10.87
C VAL A 114 -6.66 -11.57 -11.43
N MET A 115 -6.92 -11.44 -12.73
CA MET A 115 -8.08 -12.09 -13.37
C MET A 115 -7.94 -13.63 -13.42
N ARG A 116 -6.73 -14.16 -13.62
CA ARG A 116 -6.53 -15.62 -13.81
C ARG A 116 -6.14 -16.37 -12.54
N ARG A 117 -5.53 -15.68 -11.58
CA ARG A 117 -4.89 -16.26 -10.38
C ARG A 117 -5.04 -15.33 -9.17
N GLY A 118 -6.21 -14.70 -9.02
CA GLY A 118 -6.48 -13.72 -7.97
C GLY A 118 -6.10 -14.20 -6.57
N HIS A 119 -6.61 -15.35 -6.12
CA HIS A 119 -6.27 -15.87 -4.77
C HIS A 119 -4.78 -16.10 -4.57
N GLN A 120 -4.08 -16.66 -5.57
CA GLN A 120 -2.63 -16.84 -5.50
C GLN A 120 -1.92 -15.48 -5.38
N ARG A 121 -2.33 -14.47 -6.17
CA ARG A 121 -1.76 -13.12 -6.12
C ARG A 121 -1.95 -12.51 -4.73
N PHE A 122 -3.12 -12.66 -4.12
CA PHE A 122 -3.39 -12.18 -2.77
C PHE A 122 -2.48 -12.82 -1.74
N TYR A 123 -2.45 -14.16 -1.66
CA TYR A 123 -1.60 -14.83 -0.68
C TYR A 123 -0.11 -14.52 -0.88
N GLU A 124 0.37 -14.43 -2.12
CA GLU A 124 1.75 -14.02 -2.37
C GLU A 124 2.02 -12.59 -1.90
N THR A 125 1.09 -11.65 -2.13
CA THR A 125 1.25 -10.26 -1.68
C THR A 125 1.26 -10.16 -0.16
N GLU A 126 0.32 -10.83 0.51
CA GLU A 126 0.24 -10.90 1.97
C GLU A 126 1.49 -11.54 2.58
N LEU A 127 2.02 -12.60 1.95
CA LEU A 127 3.25 -13.25 2.42
C LEU A 127 4.45 -12.31 2.35
N TYR A 128 4.60 -11.54 1.26
CA TYR A 128 5.66 -10.52 1.19
C TYR A 128 5.48 -9.45 2.26
N GLN A 129 4.27 -8.92 2.43
CA GLN A 129 4.02 -7.91 3.46
C GLN A 129 4.30 -8.43 4.87
N LEU A 130 3.86 -9.65 5.19
CA LEU A 130 4.12 -10.28 6.48
C LEU A 130 5.59 -10.60 6.69
N GLU A 131 6.36 -10.92 5.65
CA GLU A 131 7.82 -11.07 5.72
C GLU A 131 8.46 -9.74 6.16
N TRP A 132 8.05 -8.62 5.57
CA TRP A 132 8.60 -7.29 5.92
C TRP A 132 8.23 -6.88 7.33
N VAL A 133 7.00 -7.16 7.76
CA VAL A 133 6.55 -6.92 9.13
C VAL A 133 7.26 -7.83 10.13
N TYR A 134 7.49 -9.09 9.77
CA TYR A 134 8.17 -10.05 10.64
C TYR A 134 9.63 -9.65 10.87
N HIS A 135 10.37 -9.30 9.82
CA HIS A 135 11.78 -8.95 9.97
C HIS A 135 12.00 -7.50 10.43
N GLY A 136 11.07 -6.60 10.11
CA GLY A 136 11.15 -5.17 10.42
C GLY A 136 11.49 -4.36 9.18
N SER A 137 10.95 -3.15 9.10
CA SER A 137 10.97 -2.29 7.91
C SER A 137 12.36 -1.93 7.39
N GLY A 138 13.37 -1.85 8.26
CA GLY A 138 14.75 -1.50 7.90
C GLY A 138 15.73 -2.66 7.91
N SER A 139 15.25 -3.91 7.95
CA SER A 139 16.12 -5.09 8.07
C SER A 139 16.73 -5.52 6.72
N PRO A 140 17.90 -6.18 6.71
CA PRO A 140 18.48 -6.76 5.49
C PRO A 140 17.56 -7.78 4.79
N GLU A 141 16.79 -8.56 5.55
CA GLU A 141 15.83 -9.53 5.03
C GLU A 141 14.67 -8.84 4.30
N THR A 142 14.12 -7.77 4.90
CA THR A 142 13.11 -6.93 4.25
C THR A 142 13.65 -6.31 2.96
N ALA A 143 14.86 -5.75 2.99
CA ALA A 143 15.52 -5.20 1.81
C ALA A 143 15.72 -6.26 0.71
N GLN A 144 16.11 -7.49 1.08
CA GLN A 144 16.28 -8.60 0.15
C GLN A 144 14.93 -9.04 -0.46
N SER A 145 13.89 -9.12 0.36
CA SER A 145 12.54 -9.48 -0.07
C SER A 145 11.98 -8.43 -1.05
N ILE A 146 12.07 -7.14 -0.71
CA ILE A 146 11.67 -6.04 -1.60
C ILE A 146 12.53 -6.01 -2.88
N GLY A 147 13.80 -6.39 -2.81
CA GLY A 147 14.65 -6.56 -3.99
C GLY A 147 14.08 -7.56 -5.01
N LYS A 148 13.33 -8.57 -4.59
CA LYS A 148 12.59 -9.48 -5.51
C LYS A 148 11.45 -8.75 -6.19
N ILE A 149 10.74 -7.88 -5.47
CA ILE A 149 9.64 -7.07 -6.01
C ILE A 149 10.16 -6.00 -6.96
N ASN A 150 11.28 -5.35 -6.66
CA ASN A 150 11.92 -4.39 -7.57
C ASN A 150 12.25 -5.05 -8.92
N ARG A 151 12.75 -6.30 -8.93
CA ARG A 151 12.97 -7.05 -10.18
C ARG A 151 11.67 -7.33 -10.95
N LEU A 152 10.58 -7.58 -10.23
CA LEU A 152 9.25 -7.75 -10.84
C LEU A 152 8.77 -6.43 -11.45
N HIS A 153 8.87 -5.31 -10.73
CA HIS A 153 8.52 -3.98 -11.24
C HIS A 153 9.35 -3.63 -12.49
N ALA A 154 10.66 -3.86 -12.47
CA ALA A 154 11.54 -3.67 -13.62
C ALA A 154 11.13 -4.52 -14.83
N ALA A 155 10.69 -5.77 -14.59
CA ALA A 155 10.22 -6.65 -15.67
C ALA A 155 8.90 -6.15 -16.27
N ILE A 156 7.95 -5.70 -15.44
CA ILE A 156 6.68 -5.12 -15.90
C ILE A 156 6.94 -3.82 -16.66
N TRP A 157 7.81 -2.95 -16.17
CA TRP A 157 8.16 -1.67 -16.80
C TRP A 157 8.65 -1.83 -18.25
N LYS A 158 9.38 -2.91 -18.56
CA LYS A 158 9.83 -3.19 -19.95
C LYS A 158 8.66 -3.36 -20.93
N HIS A 159 7.51 -3.81 -20.44
CA HIS A 159 6.29 -4.01 -21.24
C HIS A 159 5.26 -2.89 -21.06
N VAL A 160 5.34 -2.17 -19.93
CA VAL A 160 4.47 -1.06 -19.57
C VAL A 160 5.34 0.16 -19.21
N PRO A 161 6.02 0.78 -20.19
CA PRO A 161 6.95 1.87 -19.91
C PRO A 161 6.24 3.06 -19.27
N GLY A 162 6.88 3.65 -18.26
CA GLY A 162 6.33 4.76 -17.47
C GLY A 162 5.57 4.30 -16.22
N SER A 163 5.24 3.01 -16.08
CA SER A 163 4.76 2.49 -14.78
C SER A 163 5.86 2.60 -13.72
N TYR A 164 5.52 2.66 -12.42
CA TYR A 164 6.51 2.68 -11.33
C TYR A 164 7.51 3.84 -11.36
N SER A 165 7.31 4.84 -12.23
CA SER A 165 8.22 5.96 -12.45
C SER A 165 8.01 7.10 -11.44
N ALA A 166 6.78 7.28 -10.99
CA ALA A 166 6.43 8.29 -10.00
C ALA A 166 6.40 7.67 -8.59
N PRO A 167 7.24 8.13 -7.65
CA PRO A 167 7.27 7.59 -6.29
C PRO A 167 5.91 7.56 -5.61
N PHE A 168 5.11 8.63 -5.74
CA PHE A 168 3.83 8.76 -5.02
C PHE A 168 2.83 7.64 -5.37
N GLU A 169 2.88 7.09 -6.58
CA GLU A 169 2.01 5.97 -6.97
C GLU A 169 2.34 4.70 -6.17
N GLY A 170 3.63 4.44 -5.96
CA GLY A 170 4.09 3.35 -5.11
C GLY A 170 3.89 3.63 -3.61
N GLN A 171 4.07 4.87 -3.19
CA GLN A 171 3.82 5.30 -1.80
C GLN A 171 2.36 5.06 -1.41
N MET A 172 1.41 5.32 -2.32
CA MET A 172 -0.02 5.14 -2.06
C MET A 172 -0.37 3.71 -1.62
N ALA A 173 0.34 2.69 -2.08
CA ALA A 173 0.12 1.31 -1.63
C ALA A 173 0.40 1.14 -0.12
N LEU A 174 1.46 1.77 0.38
CA LEU A 174 1.84 1.74 1.79
C LEU A 174 0.99 2.69 2.64
N VAL A 175 0.70 3.89 2.13
CA VAL A 175 -0.20 4.86 2.80
C VAL A 175 -1.60 4.26 2.95
N GLY A 176 -2.11 3.64 1.89
CA GLY A 176 -3.40 2.93 1.91
C GLY A 176 -3.43 1.84 2.98
N ALA A 177 -2.42 0.97 3.03
CA ALA A 177 -2.33 -0.08 4.05
C ALA A 177 -2.30 0.49 5.49
N ALA A 178 -1.59 1.59 5.71
CA ALA A 178 -1.50 2.25 7.02
C ALA A 178 -2.81 2.93 7.44
N TYR A 179 -3.47 3.62 6.50
CA TYR A 179 -4.61 4.48 6.77
C TYR A 179 -5.97 3.76 6.70
N PHE A 180 -6.04 2.58 6.06
CA PHE A 180 -7.30 1.89 5.79
C PHE A 180 -8.17 1.68 7.04
N GLU A 181 -7.59 1.28 8.18
CA GLU A 181 -8.35 1.10 9.42
C GLU A 181 -9.03 2.41 9.86
N ALA A 182 -8.31 3.53 9.78
CA ALA A 182 -8.84 4.83 10.15
C ALA A 182 -9.96 5.28 9.19
N LEU A 183 -9.79 5.03 7.88
CA LEU A 183 -10.82 5.28 6.89
C LEU A 183 -12.11 4.50 7.21
N VAL A 184 -12.00 3.18 7.42
CA VAL A 184 -13.17 2.35 7.76
C VAL A 184 -13.85 2.84 9.03
N ARG A 185 -13.09 3.16 10.08
CA ARG A 185 -13.62 3.71 11.33
C ARG A 185 -14.41 5.00 11.11
N LYS A 186 -13.90 5.92 10.27
CA LYS A 186 -14.60 7.16 9.90
C LYS A 186 -15.89 6.86 9.14
N ILE A 187 -15.85 5.99 8.13
CA ILE A 187 -17.01 5.60 7.31
C ILE A 187 -18.14 5.03 8.17
N VAL A 188 -17.82 4.16 9.12
CA VAL A 188 -18.83 3.52 9.98
C VAL A 188 -19.20 4.33 11.22
N GLY A 189 -18.65 5.54 11.40
CA GLY A 189 -18.90 6.38 12.57
C GLY A 189 -18.41 5.76 13.89
N ALA A 190 -17.30 5.02 13.85
CA ALA A 190 -16.72 4.39 15.04
C ALA A 190 -16.35 5.44 16.09
N ARG A 191 -16.79 5.23 17.34
CA ARG A 191 -16.54 6.17 18.45
C ARG A 191 -15.07 6.30 18.83
N ASN A 192 -14.31 5.21 18.66
CA ASN A 192 -12.91 5.15 19.03
C ASN A 192 -12.04 5.23 17.78
N ASP A 193 -11.08 6.15 17.83
CA ASP A 193 -10.04 6.31 16.82
C ASP A 193 -8.99 5.18 16.92
N VAL A 194 -8.10 5.12 15.93
CA VAL A 194 -6.91 4.26 15.94
C VAL A 194 -6.00 4.66 17.10
N ASN A 195 -5.35 3.67 17.73
CA ASN A 195 -4.41 3.89 18.82
C ASN A 195 -3.33 4.93 18.43
N PRO A 196 -3.08 5.97 19.25
CA PRO A 196 -2.09 7.02 18.94
C PRO A 196 -0.67 6.51 18.65
N LYS A 197 -0.22 5.45 19.33
CA LYS A 197 1.08 4.81 19.08
C LYS A 197 1.11 4.06 17.77
N VAL A 198 -0.01 3.49 17.35
CA VAL A 198 -0.14 2.87 16.01
C VAL A 198 -0.08 3.96 14.94
N LYS A 199 -0.80 5.08 15.14
CA LYS A 199 -0.72 6.25 14.24
C LYS A 199 0.69 6.80 14.10
N ALA A 200 1.45 6.85 15.19
CA ALA A 200 2.85 7.30 15.17
C ALA A 200 3.81 6.26 14.55
N ALA A 201 3.55 4.96 14.74
CA ALA A 201 4.39 3.88 14.21
C ALA A 201 4.28 3.70 12.69
N TRP A 202 3.10 3.95 12.10
CA TRP A 202 2.87 3.75 10.67
C TRP A 202 3.77 4.57 9.76
N PRO A 203 3.89 5.91 9.91
CA PRO A 203 4.80 6.71 9.10
C PRO A 203 6.25 6.23 9.18
N GLU A 204 6.72 5.88 10.39
CA GLU A 204 8.07 5.36 10.60
C GLU A 204 8.30 4.05 9.84
N TRP A 205 7.36 3.11 9.92
CA TRP A 205 7.46 1.81 9.29
C TRP A 205 7.38 1.93 7.76
N CYS A 206 6.37 2.65 7.26
CA CYS A 206 6.13 2.79 5.83
C CYS A 206 7.26 3.53 5.11
N GLU A 207 7.83 4.60 5.68
CA GLU A 207 8.94 5.34 5.06
C GLU A 207 10.15 4.44 4.81
N ARG A 208 10.47 3.55 5.76
CA ARG A 208 11.63 2.65 5.65
C ARG A 208 11.39 1.51 4.68
N VAL A 209 10.19 0.93 4.70
CA VAL A 209 9.77 -0.02 3.66
C VAL A 209 9.82 0.64 2.27
N ALA A 210 9.27 1.85 2.13
CA ALA A 210 9.28 2.61 0.88
C ALA A 210 10.72 2.91 0.41
N GLY A 211 11.64 3.18 1.34
CA GLY A 211 13.06 3.41 1.05
C GLY A 211 13.76 2.26 0.34
N HIS A 212 13.27 1.03 0.46
CA HIS A 212 13.80 -0.15 -0.24
C HIS A 212 13.25 -0.32 -1.67
N PHE A 213 12.14 0.31 -2.00
CA PHE A 213 11.59 0.27 -3.36
C PHE A 213 12.27 1.28 -4.27
N VAL A 214 12.51 0.90 -5.52
CA VAL A 214 13.13 1.77 -6.54
C VAL A 214 12.12 2.18 -7.61
N THR A 215 12.27 3.39 -8.14
CA THR A 215 11.49 3.82 -9.31
C THR A 215 12.06 3.22 -10.60
N GLU A 216 11.21 3.09 -11.62
CA GLU A 216 11.64 2.67 -12.97
C GLU A 216 11.55 3.81 -14.00
N PRO A 217 12.46 3.89 -15.00
CA PRO A 217 13.66 3.09 -15.12
C PRO A 217 14.63 3.41 -13.99
N SER A 218 15.14 2.38 -13.32
CA SER A 218 16.06 2.58 -12.20
C SER A 218 17.42 3.05 -12.70
N ASP A 219 17.85 4.21 -12.22
CA ASP A 219 19.22 4.71 -12.31
C ASP A 219 19.92 4.69 -10.94
N GLY A 220 19.29 4.06 -9.94
CA GLY A 220 19.76 4.00 -8.57
C GLY A 220 19.62 5.31 -7.76
N SER A 221 19.08 6.37 -8.36
CA SER A 221 19.01 7.69 -7.70
C SER A 221 17.71 7.97 -6.96
N ARG A 222 16.62 7.23 -7.27
CA ARG A 222 15.28 7.46 -6.74
C ARG A 222 14.68 6.20 -6.10
N SER A 223 14.16 6.37 -4.90
CA SER A 223 13.38 5.36 -4.18
C SER A 223 11.98 5.87 -3.89
N TYR A 224 11.07 4.98 -3.50
CA TYR A 224 9.74 5.40 -3.05
C TYR A 224 9.77 6.05 -1.67
N GLY A 225 10.86 5.94 -0.91
CA GLY A 225 10.98 6.58 0.39
C GLY A 225 11.33 8.06 0.33
N ILE A 226 11.77 8.58 -0.83
CA ILE A 226 12.03 10.02 -0.98
C ILE A 226 10.71 10.77 -0.78
N ASN A 227 10.75 11.78 0.11
CA ASN A 227 9.60 12.61 0.46
C ASN A 227 8.38 11.83 0.99
N PHE A 228 8.58 10.64 1.56
CA PHE A 228 7.48 9.90 2.17
C PHE A 228 6.85 10.70 3.35
N PRO A 229 5.53 10.62 3.57
CA PRO A 229 4.86 11.22 4.74
C PRO A 229 5.48 10.82 6.09
N ARG A 230 5.84 11.79 6.94
CA ARG A 230 6.61 11.52 8.17
C ARG A 230 5.80 11.44 9.46
N ASN A 231 4.54 11.85 9.42
CA ASN A 231 3.62 11.79 10.54
C ASN A 231 2.21 11.40 10.07
N TRP A 232 1.32 11.16 11.03
CA TRP A 232 -0.04 10.70 10.75
C TRP A 232 -0.84 11.71 9.91
N ASP A 233 -0.68 13.00 10.17
CA ASP A 233 -1.41 14.05 9.46
C ASP A 233 -0.94 14.15 8.00
N GLU A 234 0.38 14.02 7.75
CA GLU A 234 0.93 13.91 6.39
C GLU A 234 0.41 12.65 5.67
N LEU A 235 0.30 11.50 6.34
CA LEU A 235 -0.26 10.28 5.75
C LEU A 235 -1.73 10.44 5.36
N GLU A 236 -2.53 11.01 6.26
CA GLU A 236 -3.94 11.27 6.02
C GLU A 236 -4.14 12.27 4.87
N ALA A 237 -3.37 13.36 4.89
CA ALA A 237 -3.42 14.36 3.83
C ALA A 237 -2.96 13.77 2.48
N PHE A 238 -1.94 12.90 2.46
CA PHE A 238 -1.52 12.16 1.27
C PHE A 238 -2.66 11.31 0.70
N PHE A 239 -3.34 10.54 1.57
CA PHE A 239 -4.44 9.67 1.15
C PHE A 239 -5.53 10.48 0.42
N TYR A 240 -5.99 11.58 1.01
CA TYR A 240 -7.02 12.42 0.40
C TYR A 240 -6.53 13.23 -0.80
N TRP A 241 -5.26 13.62 -0.82
CA TRP A 241 -4.65 14.24 -2.01
C TRP A 241 -4.70 13.28 -3.20
N PHE A 242 -4.32 12.01 -3.02
CA PHE A 242 -4.32 11.01 -4.08
C PHE A 242 -5.74 10.73 -4.57
N ASP A 243 -6.70 10.56 -3.65
CA ASP A 243 -8.12 10.37 -3.95
C ASP A 243 -8.75 11.56 -4.69
N GLY A 244 -8.23 12.77 -4.47
CA GLY A 244 -8.67 13.99 -5.13
C GLY A 244 -8.10 14.22 -6.54
N ILE A 245 -7.22 13.36 -7.04
CA ILE A 245 -6.69 13.48 -8.41
C ILE A 245 -7.77 13.06 -9.40
N ALA A 246 -8.04 13.90 -10.40
CA ALA A 246 -8.97 13.61 -11.48
C ALA A 246 -8.37 12.60 -12.49
N PHE A 247 -8.10 11.37 -12.04
CA PHE A 247 -7.51 10.34 -12.89
C PHE A 247 -8.36 10.01 -14.12
N GLU A 248 -9.68 10.12 -14.00
CA GLU A 248 -10.61 9.86 -15.10
C GLU A 248 -10.36 10.80 -16.29
N GLU A 249 -10.20 12.10 -16.02
CA GLU A 249 -9.94 13.13 -17.02
C GLU A 249 -8.55 13.02 -17.65
N GLN A 250 -7.61 12.40 -16.94
CA GLN A 250 -6.21 12.24 -17.34
C GLN A 250 -5.89 10.86 -17.91
N SER A 251 -6.90 10.01 -18.10
CA SER A 251 -6.75 8.64 -18.60
C SER A 251 -7.34 8.47 -19.99
N THR A 252 -6.83 7.48 -20.72
CA THR A 252 -7.45 7.06 -21.98
C THR A 252 -8.59 6.08 -21.69
N PRO A 253 -9.59 5.95 -22.60
CA PRO A 253 -10.65 4.95 -22.44
C PRO A 253 -10.12 3.52 -22.24
N GLU A 254 -9.01 3.16 -22.90
CA GLU A 254 -8.36 1.86 -22.72
C GLU A 254 -7.84 1.67 -21.27
N LEU A 255 -7.23 2.70 -20.69
CA LEU A 255 -6.69 2.63 -19.33
C LEU A 255 -7.78 2.62 -18.27
N LEU A 256 -8.86 3.37 -18.50
CA LEU A 256 -10.06 3.31 -17.66
C LEU A 256 -10.67 1.91 -17.67
N GLN A 257 -10.78 1.29 -18.85
CA GLN A 257 -11.27 -0.07 -18.98
C GLN A 257 -10.37 -1.07 -18.24
N LYS A 258 -9.04 -0.95 -18.36
CA LYS A 258 -8.09 -1.80 -17.62
C LYS A 258 -8.22 -1.63 -16.10
N GLY A 259 -8.38 -0.40 -15.63
CA GLY A 259 -8.59 -0.09 -14.22
C GLY A 259 -9.87 -0.74 -13.70
N HIS A 260 -10.97 -0.57 -14.44
CA HIS A 260 -12.26 -1.17 -14.13
C HIS A 260 -12.20 -2.71 -14.07
N GLU A 261 -11.72 -3.38 -15.12
CA GLU A 261 -11.57 -4.84 -15.16
C GLU A 261 -10.72 -5.37 -14.01
N THR A 262 -9.67 -4.62 -13.65
CA THR A 262 -8.77 -4.99 -12.56
C THR A 262 -9.47 -4.85 -11.21
N ALA A 263 -10.20 -3.76 -10.98
CA ALA A 263 -10.96 -3.53 -9.76
C ALA A 263 -12.07 -4.59 -9.58
N GLU A 264 -12.82 -4.90 -10.64
CA GLU A 264 -13.81 -5.97 -10.63
C GLU A 264 -13.18 -7.32 -10.28
N ALA A 265 -12.03 -7.66 -10.88
CA ALA A 265 -11.33 -8.90 -10.58
C ALA A 265 -10.91 -9.00 -9.09
N PHE A 266 -10.53 -7.89 -8.45
CA PHE A 266 -10.24 -7.89 -7.01
C PHE A 266 -11.50 -8.06 -6.14
N ILE A 267 -12.62 -7.49 -6.56
CA ILE A 267 -13.92 -7.65 -5.89
C ILE A 267 -14.39 -9.10 -6.01
N ASP A 268 -14.40 -9.65 -7.23
CA ASP A 268 -14.79 -11.03 -7.51
C ASP A 268 -13.93 -12.01 -6.71
N GLN A 269 -12.60 -11.81 -6.73
CA GLN A 269 -11.68 -12.63 -5.95
C GLN A 269 -12.04 -12.64 -4.46
N PHE A 270 -12.33 -11.48 -3.87
CA PHE A 270 -12.74 -11.36 -2.47
C PHE A 270 -14.08 -12.05 -2.22
N CYS A 271 -15.06 -11.82 -3.10
CA CYS A 271 -16.38 -12.43 -3.04
C CYS A 271 -16.30 -13.96 -3.08
N GLU A 272 -15.52 -14.53 -3.99
CA GLU A 272 -15.32 -15.98 -4.12
C GLU A 272 -14.66 -16.61 -2.90
N LEU A 273 -13.74 -15.89 -2.24
CA LEU A 273 -13.00 -16.42 -1.09
C LEU A 273 -13.85 -16.44 0.18
N TRP A 274 -14.73 -15.45 0.36
CA TRP A 274 -15.36 -15.18 1.65
C TRP A 274 -16.87 -15.33 1.68
N PHE A 275 -17.54 -15.42 0.54
CA PHE A 275 -18.99 -15.55 0.49
C PHE A 275 -19.43 -16.85 -0.21
N PRO A 276 -20.56 -17.45 0.21
CA PRO A 276 -21.11 -18.62 -0.45
C PRO A 276 -21.48 -18.31 -1.91
N LYS A 277 -21.21 -19.26 -2.82
CA LYS A 277 -21.50 -19.15 -4.27
C LYS A 277 -22.96 -18.80 -4.61
N TYR A 278 -23.90 -19.08 -3.70
CA TYR A 278 -25.33 -18.86 -3.91
C TYR A 278 -25.82 -17.44 -3.59
N VAL A 279 -24.94 -16.56 -3.10
CA VAL A 279 -25.31 -15.15 -2.82
C VAL A 279 -25.15 -14.26 -4.08
N PHE A 280 -24.37 -14.69 -5.07
CA PHE A 280 -24.04 -13.90 -6.27
C PHE A 280 -24.75 -14.32 -7.56
N THR A 281 -25.59 -15.36 -7.52
CA THR A 281 -26.32 -15.84 -8.71
C THR A 281 -27.45 -14.94 -9.19
N SER A 282 -27.77 -13.83 -8.50
CA SER A 282 -28.91 -12.97 -8.86
C SER A 282 -28.56 -11.66 -9.58
N VAL A 283 -27.30 -11.26 -9.72
CA VAL A 283 -26.96 -9.92 -10.27
C VAL A 283 -26.18 -9.96 -11.59
N CYS A 284 -25.19 -10.85 -11.78
CA CYS A 284 -24.36 -10.85 -13.01
C CYS A 284 -24.67 -11.95 -14.04
N SER A 285 -25.66 -12.82 -13.81
CA SER A 285 -25.97 -13.95 -14.70
C SER A 285 -27.05 -13.66 -15.75
N ARG A 286 -27.63 -12.45 -15.79
CA ARG A 286 -28.73 -12.13 -16.73
C ARG A 286 -28.30 -11.60 -18.10
N GLU A 287 -27.03 -11.30 -18.34
CA GLU A 287 -26.60 -10.76 -19.65
C GLU A 287 -25.90 -11.76 -20.58
N LYS A 288 -25.68 -13.01 -20.16
CA LYS A 288 -25.08 -14.05 -21.03
C LYS A 288 -26.08 -15.09 -21.55
N ALA A 289 -27.37 -14.78 -21.55
CA ALA A 289 -28.43 -15.65 -22.06
C ALA A 289 -29.35 -14.95 -23.07
N VAL A 290 -28.82 -14.05 -23.90
CA VAL A 290 -29.44 -13.65 -25.17
C VAL A 290 -28.31 -13.36 -26.17
N GLY A 291 -27.99 -14.36 -26.99
CA GLY A 291 -26.96 -14.32 -28.03
C GLY A 291 -26.81 -15.67 -28.68
#